data_AF-A0A7Y3BI02-F1
#
_entry.id   AF-A0A7Y3BI02-F1
#
_cell.length_a   1.000
_cell.length_b   1.000
_cell.length_c   1.000
_cell.angle_alpha   90.00
_cell.angle_beta   90.00
_cell.angle_gamma   90.00
#
_symmetry.space_group_name_H-M   'P 1'
#
loop_
_entity.id
_entity.type
_entity.pdbx_description
1 polymer ?
#
loop_
_entity_poly.entity_id
_entity_poly.type
_entity_poly.pdbx_seq_one_letter_code
_entity_poly.pdbx_strand_id
1 'polypeptide(L)' 'SLAKQEYPDLSTYEDSEIFWKLNKAYHAGFVFRSKYYNVVGDLLEKYTERFYQDFFTSAPMKDRPSD' A
#
# COMPACT_ATOMS: atom_id res chain seq x y z
N SER A 1 6.93 5.16 -5.12
CA SER A 1 5.85 6.07 -4.75
C SER A 1 5.94 6.35 -3.26
N LEU A 2 5.61 7.56 -2.80
CA LEU A 2 5.54 7.94 -1.39
C LEU A 2 4.07 7.92 -0.95
N ALA A 3 3.77 7.38 0.22
CA ALA A 3 2.43 7.34 0.79
C ALA A 3 1.98 8.74 1.27
N LYS A 4 0.67 9.00 1.29
CA LYS A 4 0.06 10.24 1.81
C LYS A 4 0.41 10.52 3.27
N GLN A 5 0.51 9.46 4.05
CA GLN A 5 0.73 9.51 5.49
C GLN A 5 2.22 9.29 5.78
N GLU A 6 2.77 10.05 6.73
CA GLU A 6 4.15 9.87 7.20
C GLU A 6 4.32 8.46 7.80
N TYR A 7 3.34 7.97 8.53
CA TYR A 7 3.25 6.57 8.97
C TYR A 7 1.93 5.98 8.47
N PRO A 8 1.94 5.29 7.32
CA PRO A 8 0.75 4.64 6.78
C PRO A 8 0.17 3.66 7.79
N ASP A 9 -1.11 3.81 8.11
CA ASP A 9 -1.76 2.88 9.02
C ASP A 9 -2.13 1.59 8.28
N LEU A 10 -1.42 0.51 8.62
CA LEU A 10 -1.64 -0.84 8.10
C LEU A 10 -2.43 -1.73 9.08
N SER A 11 -3.09 -1.14 10.09
CA SER A 11 -3.86 -1.88 11.10
C SER A 11 -4.99 -2.70 10.49
N THR A 12 -5.64 -2.21 9.43
CA THR A 12 -6.76 -2.88 8.74
C THR A 12 -6.34 -4.06 7.85
N TYR A 13 -5.04 -4.33 7.76
CA TYR A 13 -4.44 -5.40 6.94
C TYR A 13 -4.02 -6.55 7.86
N GLU A 14 -4.94 -7.49 8.12
CA GLU A 14 -4.78 -8.53 9.17
C GLU A 14 -4.82 -9.98 8.64
N ASP A 15 -4.75 -10.18 7.32
CA ASP A 15 -4.69 -11.54 6.75
C ASP A 15 -3.48 -12.31 7.32
N SER A 16 -3.71 -13.57 7.70
CA SER A 16 -2.72 -14.41 8.41
C SER A 16 -1.45 -14.70 7.60
N GLU A 17 -1.54 -14.52 6.30
CA GLU A 17 -0.50 -14.66 5.31
C GLU A 17 0.44 -13.45 5.26
N ILE A 18 0.12 -12.35 5.95
CA ILE A 18 1.02 -11.21 6.11
C ILE A 18 2.14 -11.61 7.06
N PHE A 19 3.32 -11.85 6.49
CA PHE A 19 4.50 -12.26 7.25
C PHE A 19 5.28 -11.07 7.81
N TRP A 20 5.26 -9.93 7.11
CA TRP A 20 6.00 -8.75 7.50
C TRP A 20 5.31 -7.48 7.00
N LYS A 21 5.33 -6.43 7.83
CA LYS A 21 4.84 -5.08 7.49
C LYS A 21 6.02 -4.12 7.49
N LEU A 22 6.10 -3.28 6.46
CA LEU A 22 7.12 -2.26 6.32
C LEU A 22 6.90 -1.15 7.35
N ASN A 23 7.94 -0.81 8.11
CA ASN A 23 7.93 0.33 9.02
C ASN A 23 8.94 1.38 8.55
N LYS A 24 8.55 2.18 7.55
CA LYS A 24 9.38 3.27 6.99
C LYS A 24 8.49 4.47 6.67
N ALA A 25 8.97 5.66 7.01
CA ALA A 25 8.23 6.90 6.78
C ALA A 25 7.83 7.04 5.30
N TYR A 26 6.58 7.40 5.04
CA TYR A 26 5.98 7.56 3.71
C TYR A 26 6.03 6.29 2.83
N HIS A 27 6.17 5.10 3.41
CA HIS A 27 6.12 3.85 2.65
C HIS A 27 5.11 2.90 3.28
N ALA A 28 4.09 2.53 2.51
CA ALA A 28 3.21 1.42 2.82
C ALA A 28 3.73 0.17 2.10
N GLY A 29 3.81 -0.96 2.80
CA GLY A 29 4.22 -2.22 2.18
C GLY A 29 4.16 -3.40 3.15
N PHE A 30 4.05 -4.60 2.59
CA PHE A 30 4.12 -5.84 3.32
C PHE A 30 4.60 -6.98 2.43
N VAL A 31 4.94 -8.10 3.06
CA VAL A 31 5.32 -9.35 2.40
C VAL A 31 4.32 -10.44 2.78
N PHE A 32 3.77 -11.10 1.77
CA PHE A 32 2.93 -12.28 1.96
C PHE A 32 3.75 -13.56 1.96
N ARG A 33 3.33 -14.54 2.75
CA ARG A 33 3.88 -15.89 2.75
C ARG A 33 2.73 -16.91 2.89
N SER A 34 2.63 -17.80 1.91
CA SER A 34 1.72 -18.96 1.96
C SER A 34 2.41 -20.18 1.36
N LYS A 35 1.90 -21.37 1.72
CA LYS A 35 2.28 -22.63 1.05
C LYS A 35 1.57 -22.81 -0.29
N TYR A 36 0.54 -22.01 -0.55
CA TYR A 36 -0.33 -22.13 -1.72
C TYR A 36 -0.18 -20.89 -2.61
N TYR A 37 0.14 -21.11 -3.88
CA TYR A 37 0.39 -20.02 -4.83
C TYR A 37 -0.87 -19.20 -5.13
N ASN A 38 -2.03 -19.85 -5.27
CA ASN A 38 -3.30 -19.18 -5.54
C ASN A 38 -3.65 -18.16 -4.45
N VAL A 39 -3.42 -18.49 -3.18
CA VAL A 39 -3.66 -17.59 -2.06
C VAL A 39 -2.82 -16.31 -2.17
N VAL A 40 -1.55 -16.42 -2.58
CA VAL A 40 -0.70 -15.23 -2.78
C VAL A 40 -1.24 -14.39 -3.94
N GLY A 41 -1.68 -15.01 -5.03
CA GLY A 41 -2.30 -14.31 -6.16
C GLY A 41 -3.54 -13.52 -5.76
N ASP A 42 -4.47 -14.16 -5.06
CA ASP A 42 -5.72 -13.55 -4.61
C ASP A 42 -5.45 -12.37 -3.66
N LEU A 43 -4.48 -12.51 -2.75
CA LEU A 43 -4.08 -11.44 -1.83
C LEU A 43 -3.41 -10.28 -2.57
N LEU A 44 -2.55 -10.56 -3.55
CA LEU A 44 -1.93 -9.52 -4.36
C LEU A 44 -2.98 -8.69 -5.10
N GLU A 45 -3.96 -9.32 -5.73
CA GLU A 45 -5.03 -8.64 -6.45
C GLU A 45 -5.88 -7.79 -5.49
N LYS A 46 -6.39 -8.39 -4.41
CA LYS A 46 -7.18 -7.74 -3.37
C LYS A 46 -6.48 -6.51 -2.77
N TYR A 47 -5.21 -6.66 -2.44
CA TYR A 47 -4.48 -5.63 -1.71
C TYR A 47 -3.87 -4.55 -2.60
N THR A 48 -3.57 -4.84 -3.86
CA THR A 48 -3.07 -3.83 -4.81
C THR A 48 -4.09 -2.73 -5.02
N GLU A 49 -5.36 -3.09 -5.22
CA GLU A 49 -6.43 -2.10 -5.42
C GLU A 49 -6.65 -1.24 -4.16
N ARG A 50 -6.70 -1.87 -2.99
CA ARG A 50 -6.82 -1.16 -1.70
C ARG A 50 -5.65 -0.24 -1.42
N PHE A 51 -4.42 -0.69 -1.67
CA PHE A 51 -3.22 0.14 -1.53
C PHE A 51 -3.27 1.38 -2.40
N TYR A 52 -3.80 1.23 -3.62
CA TYR A 52 -3.99 2.35 -4.49
C TYR A 52 -4.98 3.35 -3.87
N GLN A 53 -6.14 2.92 -3.41
CA GLN A 53 -7.12 3.84 -2.83
C GLN A 53 -6.61 4.52 -1.55
N ASP A 54 -5.99 3.75 -0.65
CA ASP A 54 -5.65 4.20 0.70
C ASP A 54 -4.37 5.06 0.71
N PHE A 55 -3.34 4.65 -0.05
CA PHE A 55 -1.99 5.25 0.05
C PHE A 55 -1.54 5.97 -1.21
N PHE A 56 -2.11 5.68 -2.39
CA PHE A 56 -1.73 6.40 -3.60
C PHE A 56 -2.20 7.85 -3.51
N THR A 57 -1.23 8.76 -3.47
CA THR A 57 -1.47 10.18 -3.70
C THR A 57 -1.06 10.51 -5.13
N SER A 58 -2.00 11.01 -5.93
CA SER A 58 -1.64 11.92 -7.00
C SER A 58 -1.49 13.30 -6.37
N ALA A 59 -0.34 13.95 -6.56
CA ALA A 59 -0.27 15.37 -6.28
C ALA A 59 -1.22 16.07 -7.27
N PRO A 60 -2.14 16.96 -6.84
CA PRO A 60 -2.81 17.83 -7.79
C PRO A 60 -1.72 18.58 -8.56
N MET A 61 -1.84 18.61 -9.89
CA MET A 61 -0.92 19.38 -10.72
C MET A 61 -0.97 20.82 -10.21
N LYS A 62 0.17 21.33 -9.72
CA LYS A 62 0.26 22.70 -9.23
C LYS A 62 -0.21 23.62 -10.36
N ASP A 63 -1.13 24.54 -10.08
CA ASP A 63 -1.53 25.55 -11.06
C ASP A 63 -0.28 26.20 -11.63
N ARG A 64 -0.25 26.34 -12.96
CA ARG A 64 0.86 26.96 -13.67
C ARG A 64 1.11 28.35 -13.06
N PRO A 65 2.37 28.79 -12.93
CA PRO A 65 2.63 30.17 -12.55
C PRO A 65 1.89 31.07 -13.55
N SER A 66 0.97 31.89 -13.05
CA SER A 66 0.34 32.94 -13.85
C SER A 66 1.41 34.00 -14.08
N ASP A 67 1.71 34.26 -15.35
CA ASP A 67 2.52 35.40 -15.81
C ASP A 67 1.55 36.50 -16.29
#